data_AF-A0A068RHN2-F1
#
_entry.id   AF-A0A068RHN2-F1
#
_cell.length_a   1.000
_cell.length_b   1.000
_cell.length_c   1.000
_cell.angle_alpha   90.00
_cell.angle_beta   90.00
_cell.angle_gamma   90.00
#
_symmetry.space_group_name_H-M   'P 1'
#
loop_
_entity.id
_entity.type
_entity.pdbx_description
1 polymer ?
#
loop_
_entity_poly.entity_id
_entity_poly.type
_entity_poly.pdbx_seq_one_letter_code
_entity_poly.pdbx_strand_id
1 'polypeptide(L)'
;MITQFVWTTYICFLTVIPLLLEWGLFRKVVTHLAHQCAMSYGIPADLGIVCLALACLYSFVIPELVVRTTALFHPSLSQRLKLGFHHLQQLFPAFAVSVYLIHANTNIHTWHSRAFILIQTVLFVYLPFSYCWSNDTITLIAYRCVLAWSLIYSVFPHEVSNAFWYMTQLHAASNNYYYVL
;
A
#
# COMPACT_ATOMS: atom_id res chain seq x y z
N MET A 1 16.48 23.43 1.17
CA MET A 1 15.08 23.43 1.64
C MET A 1 14.28 22.24 1.10
N ILE A 2 14.28 21.99 -0.23
CA ILE A 2 13.56 20.84 -0.83
C ILE A 2 14.05 19.49 -0.28
N THR A 3 15.37 19.32 -0.09
CA THR A 3 15.95 18.08 0.48
C THR A 3 15.50 17.82 1.90
N GLN A 4 15.48 18.84 2.77
CA GLN A 4 15.03 18.71 4.16
C GLN A 4 13.54 18.32 4.23
N PHE A 5 12.69 18.93 3.41
CA PHE A 5 11.27 18.58 3.33
C PHE A 5 11.03 17.13 2.89
N VAL A 6 11.82 16.64 1.93
CA VAL A 6 11.75 15.24 1.49
C VAL A 6 12.16 14.30 2.62
N TRP A 7 13.27 14.57 3.31
CA TRP A 7 13.73 13.73 4.42
C TRP A 7 12.73 13.67 5.58
N THR A 8 12.16 14.80 5.99
CA THR A 8 11.15 14.82 7.07
C THR A 8 9.90 14.06 6.68
N THR A 9 9.47 14.17 5.42
CA THR A 9 8.32 13.43 4.89
C THR A 9 8.59 11.92 4.88
N TYR A 10 9.79 11.49 4.47
CA TYR A 10 10.21 10.08 4.54
C TYR A 10 10.17 9.54 5.96
N ILE A 11 10.78 10.25 6.92
CA ILE A 11 10.81 9.85 8.32
C ILE A 11 9.39 9.74 8.88
N CYS A 12 8.53 10.72 8.56
CA CYS A 12 7.12 10.71 8.98
C CYS A 12 6.38 9.48 8.44
N PHE A 13 6.49 9.16 7.14
CA PHE A 13 5.81 7.97 6.61
C PHE A 13 6.39 6.66 7.17
N LEU A 14 7.71 6.59 7.38
CA LEU A 14 8.33 5.40 7.98
C LEU A 14 7.80 5.11 9.39
N THR A 15 7.45 6.13 10.17
CA THR A 15 6.88 5.97 11.52
C THR A 15 5.35 5.82 11.52
N VAL A 16 4.65 6.51 10.63
CA VAL A 16 3.18 6.50 10.55
C VAL A 16 2.63 5.20 9.99
N ILE A 17 3.32 4.57 9.02
CA ILE A 17 2.85 3.30 8.42
C ILE A 17 2.66 2.19 9.48
N PRO A 18 3.64 1.91 10.36
CA PRO A 18 3.44 0.99 11.49
C PRO A 18 2.22 1.31 12.35
N LEU A 19 2.01 2.60 12.68
CA LEU A 19 0.90 3.05 13.52
C LEU A 19 -0.46 2.88 12.82
N LEU A 20 -0.52 3.14 11.51
CA LEU A 20 -1.73 2.94 10.70
C LEU A 20 -2.11 1.46 10.63
N LEU A 21 -1.13 0.56 10.52
CA LEU A 21 -1.37 -0.88 10.45
C LEU A 21 -2.01 -1.38 11.74
N GLU A 22 -1.48 -0.99 12.89
CA GLU A 22 -2.01 -1.39 14.21
C GLU A 22 -3.29 -0.65 14.62
N TRP A 23 -3.76 0.30 13.81
CA TRP A 23 -5.00 1.01 14.11
C TRP A 23 -6.19 0.06 13.99
N GLY A 24 -6.92 -0.14 15.10
CA GLY A 24 -8.00 -1.13 15.17
C GLY A 24 -9.13 -0.96 14.14
N LEU A 25 -9.43 0.28 13.72
CA LEU A 25 -10.39 0.54 12.64
C LEU A 25 -9.85 0.07 11.29
N PHE A 26 -8.59 0.37 10.99
CA PHE A 26 -7.94 -0.04 9.75
C PHE A 26 -7.86 -1.57 9.65
N ARG A 27 -7.46 -2.24 10.73
CA ARG A 27 -7.46 -3.70 10.83
C ARG A 27 -8.84 -4.30 10.52
N LYS A 28 -9.92 -3.74 11.10
CA LYS A 28 -11.29 -4.19 10.83
C LYS A 28 -11.65 -4.05 9.34
N VAL A 29 -11.38 -2.90 8.74
CA VAL A 29 -11.65 -2.64 7.31
C VAL A 29 -10.92 -3.64 6.42
N VAL A 30 -9.61 -3.86 6.65
CA VAL A 30 -8.81 -4.81 5.87
C VAL A 30 -9.37 -6.23 6.00
N THR A 31 -9.68 -6.67 7.23
CA THR A 31 -10.24 -8.02 7.45
C THR A 31 -11.60 -8.20 6.78
N HIS A 32 -12.45 -7.17 6.81
CA HIS A 32 -13.77 -7.21 6.18
C HIS A 32 -13.67 -7.25 4.66
N LEU A 33 -12.81 -6.43 4.06
CA LEU A 33 -12.56 -6.44 2.61
C LEU A 33 -11.99 -7.79 2.15
N ALA A 34 -10.99 -8.31 2.87
CA ALA A 34 -10.44 -9.63 2.57
C ALA A 34 -11.49 -10.74 2.66
N HIS A 35 -12.39 -10.67 3.66
CA HIS A 35 -13.45 -11.65 3.82
C HIS A 35 -14.50 -11.56 2.71
N GLN A 36 -14.91 -10.35 2.32
CA GLN A 36 -15.84 -10.16 1.20
C GLN A 36 -15.25 -10.66 -0.12
N CYS A 37 -13.97 -10.38 -0.39
CA CYS A 37 -13.30 -10.92 -1.57
C CYS A 37 -13.27 -12.46 -1.60
N ALA A 38 -13.05 -13.11 -0.45
CA ALA A 38 -13.08 -14.57 -0.37
C ALA A 38 -14.48 -15.16 -0.58
N MET A 39 -15.52 -14.53 -0.02
CA MET A 39 -16.90 -15.04 -0.08
C MET A 39 -17.59 -14.77 -1.43
N SER A 40 -17.34 -13.61 -2.05
CA SER A 40 -18.07 -13.18 -3.25
C SER A 40 -17.70 -13.97 -4.51
N TYR A 41 -16.52 -14.58 -4.58
CA TYR A 41 -16.04 -15.21 -5.81
C TYR A 41 -16.04 -16.74 -5.78
N GLY A 42 -16.34 -17.39 -4.64
CA GLY A 42 -16.38 -18.87 -4.52
C GLY A 42 -15.07 -19.59 -4.87
N ILE A 43 -14.03 -18.83 -5.19
CA ILE A 43 -12.67 -19.27 -5.49
C ILE A 43 -11.84 -18.85 -4.27
N PRO A 44 -10.96 -19.72 -3.74
CA PRO A 44 -9.97 -19.32 -2.75
C PRO A 44 -8.89 -18.44 -3.40
N ALA A 45 -9.29 -17.31 -3.99
CA ALA A 45 -8.40 -16.36 -4.61
C ALA A 45 -7.73 -15.57 -3.47
N ASP A 46 -6.43 -15.77 -3.32
CA ASP A 46 -5.62 -14.98 -2.41
C ASP A 46 -5.76 -13.49 -2.75
N LEU A 47 -5.95 -12.65 -1.73
CA LEU A 47 -5.99 -11.20 -1.85
C LEU A 47 -4.79 -10.67 -2.65
N GLY A 48 -3.60 -11.25 -2.47
CA GLY A 48 -2.40 -10.92 -3.25
C GLY A 48 -2.57 -11.13 -4.75
N ILE A 49 -3.18 -12.24 -5.16
CA ILE A 49 -3.44 -12.56 -6.57
C ILE A 49 -4.46 -11.58 -7.15
N VAL A 50 -5.54 -11.29 -6.40
CA VAL A 50 -6.56 -10.31 -6.83
C VAL A 50 -5.94 -8.93 -7.00
N CYS A 51 -5.16 -8.47 -6.02
CA CYS A 51 -4.45 -7.19 -6.09
C CYS A 51 -3.46 -7.14 -7.26
N LEU A 52 -2.74 -8.22 -7.52
CA LEU A 52 -1.81 -8.31 -8.66
C LEU A 52 -2.54 -8.22 -10.00
N ALA A 53 -3.64 -8.95 -10.16
CA ALA A 53 -4.46 -8.91 -11.37
C ALA A 53 -5.05 -7.52 -11.61
N LEU A 54 -5.60 -6.90 -10.57
CA LEU A 54 -6.14 -5.53 -10.63
C LEU A 54 -5.04 -4.52 -10.97
N ALA A 55 -3.88 -4.60 -10.32
CA ALA A 55 -2.75 -3.73 -10.61
C ALA A 55 -2.25 -3.90 -12.05
N CYS A 56 -2.20 -5.13 -12.56
CA CYS A 56 -1.79 -5.41 -13.94
C CYS A 56 -2.76 -4.78 -14.94
N LEU A 57 -4.07 -5.04 -14.79
CA LEU A 57 -5.10 -4.42 -15.63
C LEU A 57 -5.03 -2.89 -15.57
N TYR A 58 -4.85 -2.34 -14.37
CA TYR A 58 -4.75 -0.90 -14.15
C TYR A 58 -3.48 -0.28 -14.75
N SER A 59 -2.38 -1.03 -14.79
CA SER A 59 -1.09 -0.54 -15.31
C SER A 59 -1.00 -0.57 -16.83
N PHE A 60 -1.66 -1.53 -17.48
CA PHE A 60 -1.41 -1.81 -18.90
C PHE A 60 -2.65 -1.67 -19.79
N VAL A 61 -3.87 -1.86 -19.25
CA VAL A 61 -5.10 -1.85 -20.06
C VAL A 61 -5.89 -0.55 -19.86
N ILE A 62 -6.11 -0.17 -18.60
CA ILE A 62 -6.89 1.02 -18.24
C ILE A 62 -6.27 2.36 -18.69
N PRO A 63 -4.94 2.56 -18.72
CA PRO A 63 -4.37 3.87 -19.01
C PRO A 63 -4.75 4.42 -20.38
N GLU A 64 -4.81 3.56 -21.40
CA GLU A 64 -5.13 3.99 -22.76
C GLU A 64 -6.57 4.54 -22.84
N LEU A 65 -7.51 3.89 -22.16
CA LEU A 65 -8.90 4.32 -22.10
C LEU A 65 -9.06 5.62 -21.30
N VAL A 66 -8.46 5.70 -20.11
CA VAL A 66 -8.54 6.87 -19.22
C VAL A 66 -7.86 8.09 -19.84
N VAL A 67 -6.67 7.93 -20.42
CA VAL A 67 -5.91 9.04 -21.02
C VAL A 67 -6.63 9.55 -22.27
N ARG A 68 -7.15 8.66 -23.13
CA ARG A 68 -7.91 9.06 -24.34
C ARG A 68 -9.20 9.77 -24.00
N THR A 69 -10.00 9.22 -23.09
CA THR A 69 -11.25 9.86 -22.66
C THR A 69 -10.99 11.21 -22.02
N THR A 70 -9.98 11.32 -21.14
CA THR A 70 -9.63 12.60 -20.52
C THR A 70 -9.10 13.60 -21.54
N ALA A 71 -8.40 13.17 -22.60
CA ALA A 71 -7.89 14.07 -23.64
C ALA A 71 -9.01 14.82 -24.38
N LEU A 72 -10.19 14.22 -24.50
CA LEU A 72 -11.35 14.82 -25.17
C LEU A 72 -11.93 16.01 -24.38
N PHE A 73 -11.88 15.96 -23.05
CA PHE A 73 -12.48 16.98 -22.18
C PHE A 73 -11.44 17.95 -21.58
N HIS A 74 -10.26 17.43 -21.22
CA HIS A 74 -9.22 18.15 -20.50
C HIS A 74 -7.80 17.72 -20.96
N PRO A 75 -7.26 18.29 -22.04
CA PRO A 75 -5.99 17.87 -22.63
C PRO A 75 -4.78 18.06 -21.68
N SER A 76 -4.80 19.09 -20.85
CA SER A 76 -3.75 19.33 -19.84
C SER A 76 -3.75 18.27 -18.71
N LEU A 77 -4.92 17.82 -18.28
CA LEU A 77 -5.05 16.73 -17.30
C LEU A 77 -4.65 15.39 -17.91
N SER A 78 -4.99 15.16 -19.19
CA SER A 78 -4.59 13.95 -19.91
C SER A 78 -3.06 13.79 -19.98
N GLN A 79 -2.32 14.87 -20.23
CA GLN A 79 -0.85 14.84 -20.20
C GLN A 79 -0.29 14.47 -18.81
N ARG A 80 -0.85 15.04 -17.75
CA ARG A 80 -0.45 14.72 -16.37
C ARG A 80 -0.76 13.27 -15.99
N LEU A 81 -1.95 12.77 -16.34
CA LEU A 81 -2.31 11.37 -16.15
C LEU A 81 -1.39 10.44 -16.93
N LYS A 82 -1.05 10.77 -18.18
CA LYS A 82 -0.13 9.98 -18.99
C LYS A 82 1.25 9.84 -18.32
N LEU A 83 1.78 10.94 -17.75
CA LEU A 83 3.02 10.90 -16.97
C LEU A 83 2.88 10.03 -15.71
N GLY A 84 1.76 10.15 -15.00
CA GLY A 84 1.48 9.34 -13.81
C GLY A 84 1.40 7.85 -14.12
N PHE A 85 0.70 7.47 -15.20
CA PHE A 85 0.62 6.08 -15.66
C PHE A 85 1.96 5.53 -16.14
N HIS A 86 2.80 6.36 -16.78
CA HIS A 86 4.14 5.94 -17.16
C HIS A 86 5.00 5.59 -15.94
N HIS A 87 4.97 6.42 -14.89
CA HIS A 87 5.66 6.11 -13.63
C HIS A 87 5.09 4.87 -12.95
N LEU A 88 3.76 4.71 -12.97
CA LEU A 88 3.10 3.53 -12.43
C LEU A 88 3.58 2.24 -13.11
N GLN A 89 3.73 2.23 -14.44
CA GLN A 89 4.29 1.09 -15.18
C GLN A 89 5.73 0.77 -14.78
N GLN A 90 6.56 1.78 -14.53
CA GLN A 90 7.93 1.59 -14.05
C GLN A 90 7.99 1.00 -12.63
N LEU A 91 6.99 1.30 -11.80
CA LEU A 91 6.88 0.81 -10.42
C LEU A 91 6.21 -0.57 -10.32
N PHE A 92 5.48 -1.00 -11.36
CA PHE A 92 4.76 -2.27 -11.38
C PHE A 92 5.66 -3.49 -11.06
N PRO A 93 6.89 -3.63 -11.60
CA PRO A 93 7.75 -4.76 -11.25
C PRO A 93 8.07 -4.83 -9.75
N ALA A 94 8.34 -3.68 -9.12
CA ALA A 94 8.64 -3.61 -7.69
C ALA A 94 7.39 -4.00 -6.85
N PHE A 95 6.21 -3.56 -7.28
CA PHE A 95 4.93 -3.99 -6.70
C PHE A 95 4.73 -5.52 -6.81
N ALA A 96 4.91 -6.08 -8.01
CA ALA A 96 4.70 -7.49 -8.26
C ALA A 96 5.66 -8.36 -7.43
N VAL A 97 6.94 -7.97 -7.37
CA VAL A 97 7.96 -8.66 -6.57
C VAL A 97 7.63 -8.59 -5.08
N SER A 98 7.20 -7.44 -4.55
CA SER A 98 6.87 -7.34 -3.13
C SER A 98 5.65 -8.17 -2.76
N VAL A 99 4.60 -8.20 -3.60
CA VAL A 99 3.42 -9.06 -3.38
C VAL A 99 3.82 -10.53 -3.42
N TYR A 100 4.65 -10.93 -4.38
CA TYR A 100 5.13 -12.31 -4.49
C TYR A 100 5.98 -12.72 -3.28
N LEU A 101 6.92 -11.87 -2.84
CA LEU A 101 7.76 -12.15 -1.67
C LEU A 101 6.94 -12.26 -0.38
N ILE A 102 5.95 -11.38 -0.18
CA ILE A 102 5.02 -11.49 0.95
C ILE A 102 4.28 -12.84 0.88
N HIS A 103 3.77 -13.21 -0.30
CA HIS A 103 3.05 -14.47 -0.47
C HIS A 103 3.95 -15.71 -0.26
N ALA A 104 5.19 -15.68 -0.73
CA ALA A 104 6.13 -16.80 -0.64
C ALA A 104 6.71 -17.01 0.77
N ASN A 105 7.00 -15.93 1.50
CA ASN A 105 7.76 -16.00 2.75
C ASN A 105 6.91 -15.79 4.01
N THR A 106 5.64 -15.40 3.88
CA THR A 106 4.78 -15.20 5.04
C THR A 106 3.63 -16.18 5.02
N ASN A 107 3.21 -16.65 6.21
CA ASN A 107 1.99 -17.45 6.30
C ASN A 107 0.84 -16.61 5.69
N ILE A 108 0.20 -17.18 4.66
CA ILE A 108 -0.78 -16.57 3.72
C ILE A 108 -1.99 -15.90 4.44
N HIS A 109 -2.09 -16.02 5.75
CA HIS A 109 -3.25 -15.62 6.54
C HIS A 109 -2.95 -14.62 7.66
N THR A 110 -1.73 -14.11 7.78
CA THR A 110 -1.45 -13.02 8.73
C THR A 110 -2.17 -11.73 8.29
N TRP A 111 -2.70 -10.97 9.25
CA TRP A 111 -3.42 -9.75 8.91
C TRP A 111 -2.47 -8.65 8.39
N HIS A 112 -1.20 -8.65 8.84
CA HIS A 112 -0.15 -7.74 8.36
C HIS A 112 0.15 -7.92 6.88
N SER A 113 0.27 -9.16 6.39
CA SER A 113 0.52 -9.42 4.96
C SER A 113 -0.60 -8.83 4.08
N ARG A 114 -1.85 -9.07 4.46
CA ARG A 114 -3.04 -8.52 3.79
C ARG A 114 -3.07 -7.00 3.83
N ALA A 115 -2.72 -6.42 4.98
CA ALA A 115 -2.70 -4.98 5.16
C ALA A 115 -1.64 -4.30 4.28
N PHE A 116 -0.41 -4.86 4.23
CA PHE A 116 0.64 -4.35 3.34
C PHE A 116 0.24 -4.40 1.87
N ILE A 117 -0.26 -5.54 1.40
CA ILE A 117 -0.71 -5.71 0.01
C ILE A 117 -1.81 -4.69 -0.31
N LEU A 118 -2.78 -4.50 0.60
CA LEU A 118 -3.91 -3.60 0.38
C LEU A 118 -3.49 -2.13 0.36
N ILE A 119 -2.70 -1.66 1.32
CA ILE A 119 -2.19 -0.28 1.34
C ILE A 119 -1.35 -0.02 0.09
N GLN A 120 -0.47 -0.96 -0.25
CA GLN A 120 0.39 -0.82 -1.42
C GLN A 120 -0.43 -0.74 -2.71
N THR A 121 -1.48 -1.54 -2.84
CA THR A 121 -2.39 -1.52 -4.00
C THR A 121 -3.15 -0.20 -4.08
N VAL A 122 -3.68 0.31 -2.96
CA VAL A 122 -4.41 1.59 -2.92
C VAL A 122 -3.50 2.75 -3.33
N LEU A 123 -2.30 2.82 -2.78
CA LEU A 123 -1.32 3.86 -3.14
C LEU A 123 -0.87 3.74 -4.59
N PHE A 124 -0.69 2.52 -5.09
CA PHE A 124 -0.33 2.27 -6.48
C PHE A 124 -1.42 2.75 -7.45
N VAL A 125 -2.68 2.43 -7.18
CA VAL A 125 -3.84 2.87 -7.99
C VAL A 125 -4.05 4.37 -7.89
N TYR A 126 -3.80 4.98 -6.72
CA TYR A 126 -3.96 6.41 -6.53
C TYR A 126 -2.83 7.25 -7.19
N LEU A 127 -1.66 6.65 -7.44
CA LEU A 127 -0.47 7.34 -7.92
C LEU A 127 -0.71 8.20 -9.18
N PRO A 128 -1.39 7.75 -10.24
CA PRO A 128 -1.54 8.57 -11.45
C PRO A 128 -2.40 9.82 -11.20
N PHE A 129 -3.32 9.75 -10.24
CA PHE A 129 -4.20 10.85 -9.88
C PHE A 129 -3.47 11.92 -9.05
N SER A 130 -2.46 11.55 -8.26
CA SER A 130 -1.70 12.55 -7.49
C SER A 130 -0.92 13.52 -8.39
N TYR A 131 -0.55 13.11 -9.61
CA TYR A 131 0.02 13.97 -10.64
C TYR A 131 -0.97 15.03 -11.16
N CYS A 132 -2.28 14.83 -11.02
CA CYS A 132 -3.26 15.85 -11.40
C CYS A 132 -3.32 17.00 -10.39
N TRP A 133 -3.13 16.71 -9.10
CA TRP A 133 -3.30 17.64 -7.98
C TRP A 133 -2.00 18.17 -7.36
N SER A 134 -0.86 17.97 -8.03
CA SER A 134 0.47 18.44 -7.57
C SER A 134 0.96 17.81 -6.24
N ASN A 135 0.38 16.68 -5.83
CA ASN A 135 0.75 15.93 -4.62
C ASN A 135 1.55 14.66 -4.93
N ASP A 136 2.09 14.56 -6.15
CA ASP A 136 2.82 13.42 -6.69
C ASP A 136 3.99 12.99 -5.80
N THR A 137 4.76 13.96 -5.30
CA THR A 137 5.94 13.71 -4.47
C THR A 137 5.57 13.02 -3.15
N ILE A 138 4.52 13.50 -2.47
CA ILE A 138 4.08 12.94 -1.18
C ILE A 138 3.56 11.52 -1.38
N THR A 139 2.72 11.31 -2.38
CA THR A 139 2.16 9.98 -2.68
C THR A 139 3.26 8.99 -3.08
N LEU A 140 4.24 9.42 -3.87
CA LEU A 140 5.37 8.58 -4.27
C LEU A 140 6.25 8.21 -3.08
N ILE A 141 6.52 9.14 -2.17
CA ILE A 141 7.25 8.87 -0.92
C ILE A 141 6.48 7.86 -0.07
N ALA A 142 5.19 8.08 0.15
CA ALA A 142 4.33 7.17 0.91
C ALA A 142 4.35 5.76 0.30
N TYR A 143 4.20 5.64 -1.02
CA TYR A 143 4.26 4.38 -1.74
C TYR A 143 5.61 3.67 -1.56
N ARG A 144 6.73 4.40 -1.70
CA ARG A 144 8.07 3.84 -1.50
C ARG A 144 8.31 3.36 -0.07
N CYS A 145 7.82 4.10 0.93
CA CYS A 145 7.91 3.69 2.33
C CYS A 145 7.10 2.42 2.60
N VAL A 146 5.88 2.32 2.05
CA VAL A 146 5.07 1.09 2.17
C VAL A 146 5.76 -0.06 1.47
N LEU A 147 6.30 0.13 0.27
CA LEU A 147 7.03 -0.90 -0.46
C LEU A 147 8.28 -1.36 0.29
N ALA A 148 9.03 -0.45 0.89
CA ALA A 148 10.18 -0.77 1.73
C ALA A 148 9.76 -1.62 2.95
N TRP A 149 8.71 -1.21 3.66
CA TRP A 149 8.18 -2.00 4.77
C TRP A 149 7.63 -3.37 4.34
N SER A 150 6.96 -3.46 3.19
CA SER A 150 6.51 -4.73 2.59
C SER A 150 7.69 -5.67 2.34
N LEU A 151 8.80 -5.16 1.80
CA LEU A 151 10.01 -5.94 1.57
C LEU A 151 10.66 -6.39 2.89
N ILE A 152 10.82 -5.49 3.86
CA ILE A 152 11.38 -5.84 5.17
C ILE A 152 10.50 -6.90 5.86
N TYR A 153 9.18 -6.71 5.84
CA TYR A 153 8.22 -7.68 6.39
C TYR A 153 8.31 -9.04 5.70
N SER A 154 8.52 -9.07 4.38
CA SER A 154 8.66 -10.33 3.63
C SER A 154 9.94 -11.11 3.96
N VAL A 155 10.97 -10.47 4.49
CA VAL A 155 12.23 -11.11 4.88
C VAL A 155 12.25 -11.44 6.38
N PHE A 156 11.70 -10.55 7.21
CA PHE A 156 11.73 -10.62 8.67
C PHE A 156 10.31 -10.46 9.27
N PRO A 157 9.36 -11.37 8.96
CA PRO A 157 7.96 -11.17 9.32
C PRO A 157 7.73 -11.11 10.83
N HIS A 158 8.45 -11.93 11.61
CA HIS A 158 8.31 -11.98 13.06
C HIS A 158 8.87 -10.73 13.73
N GLU A 159 10.03 -10.27 13.31
CA GLU A 159 10.73 -9.11 13.85
C GLU A 159 9.94 -7.83 13.56
N VAL A 160 9.39 -7.69 12.36
CA VAL A 160 8.55 -6.54 12.00
C VAL A 160 7.24 -6.55 12.80
N SER A 161 6.55 -7.69 12.92
CA SER A 161 5.34 -7.78 13.74
C SER A 161 5.62 -7.46 15.21
N ASN A 162 6.74 -7.92 15.76
CA ASN A 162 7.16 -7.60 17.12
C ASN A 162 7.49 -6.10 17.27
N ALA A 163 8.21 -5.52 16.32
CA ALA A 163 8.54 -4.10 16.33
C ALA A 163 7.28 -3.22 16.29
N PHE A 164 6.26 -3.58 15.50
CA PHE A 164 4.98 -2.86 15.45
C PHE A 164 4.22 -2.95 16.75
N TRP A 165 4.21 -4.13 17.38
CA TRP A 165 3.62 -4.33 18.70
C TRP A 165 4.32 -3.46 19.76
N TYR A 166 5.65 -3.45 19.82
CA TYR A 166 6.39 -2.61 20.76
C TYR A 166 6.16 -1.11 20.53
N MET A 167 6.17 -0.66 19.26
CA MET A 167 5.93 0.74 18.91
C MET A 167 4.54 1.20 19.34
N THR A 168 3.53 0.34 19.28
CA THR A 168 2.17 0.69 19.71
C THR A 168 1.94 0.60 21.20
N GLN A 169 2.60 -0.32 21.90
CA GLN A 169 2.55 -0.36 23.37
C GLN A 169 3.16 0.89 24.02
N LEU A 170 4.20 1.47 23.42
CA LEU A 170 4.79 2.73 23.88
C LEU A 170 3.82 3.92 23.74
N HIS A 171 2.81 3.84 22.87
CA HIS A 171 1.83 4.91 22.60
C HIS A 171 0.45 4.63 23.22
N ALA A 172 0.20 3.40 23.69
CA ALA A 172 -0.94 3.13 24.55
C ALA A 172 -0.64 3.77 25.91
N ALA A 173 -1.33 4.87 26.22
CA ALA A 173 -1.34 5.44 27.57
C ALA A 173 -1.52 4.29 28.57
N SER A 174 -0.74 4.32 29.65
CA SER A 174 -0.74 3.40 30.78
C SER A 174 -2.15 3.19 31.36
N ASN A 175 -2.99 2.45 30.66
CA ASN A 175 -4.21 1.91 31.22
C ASN A 175 -3.80 0.60 31.85
N ASN A 176 -3.55 0.71 33.16
CA ASN A 176 -3.45 -0.34 34.15
C ASN A 176 -4.50 -1.44 33.93
N TYR A 177 -4.22 -2.38 33.05
CA TYR A 177 -4.82 -3.69 33.08
C TYR A 177 -3.70 -4.70 33.19
N TYR A 178 -3.45 -5.06 34.45
CA TYR A 178 -2.77 -6.26 34.87
C TYR A 178 -3.13 -7.43 33.95
N TYR A 179 -2.15 -7.99 33.27
CA TYR A 179 -2.16 -9.41 32.97
C TYR A 179 -1.30 -10.08 34.04
N VAL A 180 -1.99 -10.61 35.05
CA VAL A 180 -1.46 -11.69 35.89
C VAL A 180 -1.43 -12.93 34.99
N LEU A 181 -0.21 -13.45 34.81
CA LEU A 181 0.21 -14.80 34.38
C LEU A 181 -0.82 -15.70 33.70
#